data_AF-A0AB36XKD3-F1
#
_entry.id   AF-A0AB36XKD3-F1
#
_cell.length_a   1.000
_cell.length_b   1.000
_cell.length_c   1.000
_cell.angle_alpha   90.00
_cell.angle_beta   90.00
_cell.angle_gamma   90.00
#
_symmetry.space_group_name_H-M   'P 1'
#
loop_
_entity.id
_entity.type
_entity.pdbx_description
1 polymer ?
#
loop_
_entity_poly.entity_id
_entity_poly.type
_entity_poly.pdbx_seq_one_letter_code
_entity_poly.pdbx_strand_id
1 'polypeptide(L)'
;MHLQQANTSDWLSSSWHRSTEAGLKQRRLPEDIRLPQSILKQRRHQSSSLIQIVERNSLPLFNQMFARTDSRLILTDIEGVILASWGQERFKEKLTSIALSSGACWQEQLKGTNAIGTAIVEAKPVSIIGEQHFIHQHRFISCSASPVFDHQGQMVGILDITSEQQQHDSSVQLLVQNMVQLVENQLLSHIPQGTTRIDLACEKSLLHSGWQGIVIANEAGEVVAHNQVASQLLDQTSIVGECIDTLFNRTSLDTPFVFEKQHLKQPTTKRTRSISASSDLHHGEQKIEHAWQQANKVIDKGISLLILGETGVGKGEFVKALHKQSQRKSSPLVAVNCGALPKDLIESELFGYAPGAFTGASHKGFQGKIRQADKGILFLDEIADMPLEAQCRLLHVLQDKSVVPVGSNQSYQVDCQIIAATHKNLEQLVATGEFRQDLFYRLNGLAFTLPSLQHRQDKHALIEHIHRKYAEDEQTICPHLMSLLCAYSWPGNIRELDNLLKVAALLASDEPQLTLEHVPSHLAQHLTSLAHDNQHQLITPDAIKGSANSDLRSTVEETLLQTYQANQGNISKTSRILGISRNTIYRKLKSLGILQ
;
A
#
# COMPACT_ATOMS: atom_id res chain seq x y z
N MET A 1 -15.60 55.99 14.64
CA MET A 1 -14.68 55.23 15.50
C MET A 1 -13.56 54.74 14.60
N HIS A 2 -12.40 55.40 14.68
CA HIS A 2 -11.23 55.10 13.83
C HIS A 2 -10.78 53.66 14.08
N LEU A 3 -10.93 52.81 13.06
CA LEU A 3 -10.22 51.53 12.98
C LEU A 3 -8.74 51.89 12.81
N GLN A 4 -8.00 51.83 13.91
CA GLN A 4 -6.55 51.87 13.91
C GLN A 4 -6.05 50.75 12.99
N GLN A 5 -5.51 51.14 11.84
CA GLN A 5 -4.51 50.37 11.12
C GLN A 5 -3.31 50.19 12.05
N ALA A 6 -3.29 49.11 12.81
CA ALA A 6 -2.14 48.72 13.62
C ALA A 6 -1.62 47.36 13.13
N ASN A 7 -0.38 47.38 12.63
CA ASN A 7 0.54 46.25 12.43
C ASN A 7 0.37 45.29 11.22
N THR A 8 0.17 45.81 10.00
CA THR A 8 0.68 45.09 8.80
C THR A 8 2.11 45.55 8.49
N SER A 9 3.15 45.06 9.19
CA SER A 9 4.55 45.20 8.72
C SER A 9 5.66 44.44 9.47
N ASP A 10 5.41 43.60 10.48
CA ASP A 10 6.54 42.92 11.18
C ASP A 10 6.90 41.55 10.56
N TRP A 11 5.90 40.68 10.34
CA TRP A 11 6.15 39.32 9.82
C TRP A 11 6.66 39.29 8.37
N LEU A 12 6.14 40.16 7.49
CA LEU A 12 6.52 40.17 6.07
C LEU A 12 7.95 40.67 5.88
N SER A 13 8.30 41.75 6.57
CA SER A 13 9.66 42.31 6.58
C SER A 13 10.65 41.28 7.14
N SER A 14 10.28 40.59 8.22
CA SER A 14 11.07 39.49 8.79
C SER A 14 11.26 38.34 7.80
N SER A 15 10.20 37.88 7.13
CA SER A 15 10.28 36.84 6.10
C SER A 15 11.15 37.23 4.90
N TRP A 16 11.07 38.48 4.44
CA TRP A 16 11.92 39.00 3.38
C TRP A 16 13.38 39.09 3.80
N HIS A 17 13.64 39.45 5.07
CA HIS A 17 14.98 39.44 5.65
C HIS A 17 15.56 38.01 5.65
N ARG A 18 14.83 37.02 6.18
CA ARG A 18 15.23 35.61 6.20
C ARG A 18 15.53 35.09 4.78
N SER A 19 14.70 35.45 3.81
CA SER A 19 14.91 35.11 2.39
C SER A 19 16.21 35.71 1.84
N THR A 20 16.54 36.93 2.24
CA THR A 20 17.77 37.63 1.82
C THR A 20 19.01 37.03 2.49
N GLU A 21 18.93 36.70 3.79
CA GLU A 21 20.00 36.04 4.54
C GLU A 21 20.31 34.64 4.01
N ALA A 22 19.31 33.93 3.47
CA ALA A 22 19.49 32.67 2.77
C ALA A 22 20.17 32.82 1.38
N GLY A 23 20.53 34.04 0.96
CA GLY A 23 21.24 34.32 -0.28
C GLY A 23 20.37 34.38 -1.53
N LEU A 24 19.04 34.41 -1.38
CA LEU A 24 18.12 34.48 -2.50
C LEU A 24 18.09 35.89 -3.11
N LYS A 25 17.84 35.96 -4.43
CA LYS A 25 17.70 37.23 -5.15
C LYS A 25 16.32 37.28 -5.81
N GLN A 26 15.58 38.36 -5.60
CA GLN A 26 14.18 38.48 -6.05
C GLN A 26 13.95 38.17 -7.54
N ARG A 27 14.92 38.49 -8.42
CA ARG A 27 14.81 38.28 -9.89
C ARG A 27 15.36 36.94 -10.38
N ARG A 28 16.05 36.18 -9.53
CA ARG A 28 16.64 34.88 -9.89
C ARG A 28 15.73 33.76 -9.41
N LEU A 29 15.30 32.90 -10.32
CA LEU A 29 14.54 31.71 -9.92
C LEU A 29 15.44 30.79 -9.07
N PRO A 30 15.00 30.39 -7.86
CA PRO A 30 15.75 29.46 -7.04
C PRO A 30 15.77 28.06 -7.64
N GLU A 31 16.76 27.26 -7.27
CA GLU A 31 16.82 25.86 -7.69
C GLU A 31 15.60 25.06 -7.23
N ASP A 32 15.20 24.09 -8.05
CA ASP A 32 14.10 23.21 -7.71
C ASP A 32 14.56 21.99 -6.93
N ILE A 33 14.71 22.17 -5.61
CA ILE A 33 15.07 21.08 -4.71
C ILE A 33 13.87 20.17 -4.51
N ARG A 34 13.97 18.95 -5.05
CA ARG A 34 12.98 17.89 -4.90
C ARG A 34 13.57 16.69 -4.19
N LEU A 35 12.79 16.12 -3.28
CA LEU A 35 13.16 14.87 -2.64
C LEU A 35 13.22 13.71 -3.66
N PRO A 36 14.19 12.79 -3.49
CA PRO A 36 14.16 11.49 -4.15
C PRO A 36 12.83 10.77 -3.89
N GLN A 37 12.33 10.02 -4.88
CA GLN A 37 11.04 9.33 -4.77
C GLN A 37 10.95 8.36 -3.58
N SER A 38 12.07 7.72 -3.20
CA SER A 38 12.12 6.82 -2.04
C SER A 38 11.84 7.56 -0.72
N ILE A 39 12.48 8.71 -0.52
CA ILE A 39 12.31 9.55 0.67
C ILE A 39 10.90 10.14 0.69
N LEU A 40 10.41 10.64 -0.46
CA LEU A 40 9.04 11.14 -0.57
C LEU A 40 8.00 10.07 -0.21
N LYS A 41 8.20 8.82 -0.65
CA LYS A 41 7.31 7.70 -0.32
C LYS A 41 7.31 7.41 1.18
N GLN A 42 8.48 7.47 1.84
CA GLN A 42 8.58 7.31 3.29
C GLN A 42 7.85 8.42 4.03
N ARG A 43 8.07 9.68 3.67
CA ARG A 43 7.39 10.82 4.30
C ARG A 43 5.87 10.76 4.13
N ARG A 44 5.39 10.44 2.92
CA ARG A 44 3.96 10.22 2.65
C ARG A 44 3.38 9.06 3.46
N HIS A 45 4.17 8.02 3.73
CA HIS A 45 3.73 6.92 4.58
C HIS A 45 3.59 7.34 6.05
N GLN A 46 4.58 8.07 6.58
CA GLN A 46 4.55 8.63 7.93
C GLN A 46 3.35 9.57 8.13
N SER A 47 3.04 10.40 7.14
CA SER A 47 1.90 11.34 7.18
C SER A 47 0.62 10.77 6.55
N SER A 48 0.51 9.45 6.37
CA SER A 48 -0.63 8.83 5.66
C SER A 48 -1.98 9.09 6.33
N SER A 49 -2.03 9.11 7.66
CA SER A 49 -3.24 9.46 8.42
C SER A 49 -3.69 10.89 8.12
N LEU A 50 -2.77 11.86 8.18
CA LEU A 50 -3.04 13.27 7.90
C LEU A 50 -3.52 13.47 6.46
N ILE A 51 -2.85 12.84 5.48
CA ILE A 51 -3.26 12.88 4.06
C ILE A 51 -4.71 12.38 3.91
N GLN A 52 -5.06 11.24 4.51
CA GLN A 52 -6.43 10.69 4.42
C GLN A 52 -7.47 11.58 5.10
N ILE A 53 -7.11 12.24 6.20
CA ILE A 53 -8.02 13.17 6.89
C ILE A 53 -8.29 14.38 5.99
N VAL A 54 -7.26 14.96 5.38
CA VAL A 54 -7.42 16.09 4.43
C VAL A 54 -8.26 15.68 3.22
N GLU A 55 -8.01 14.50 2.63
CA GLU A 55 -8.80 13.98 1.50
C GLU A 55 -10.28 13.81 1.81
N ARG A 56 -10.63 13.43 3.06
CA ARG A 56 -12.02 13.22 3.45
C ARG A 56 -12.74 14.50 3.87
N ASN A 57 -12.04 15.44 4.49
CA ASN A 57 -12.67 16.56 5.18
C ASN A 57 -12.45 17.91 4.50
N SER A 58 -11.33 18.10 3.79
CA SER A 58 -10.99 19.38 3.16
C SER A 58 -11.22 19.34 1.64
N LEU A 59 -10.82 18.24 0.99
CA LEU A 59 -10.88 18.11 -0.47
C LEU A 59 -12.30 18.25 -1.07
N PRO A 60 -13.39 17.72 -0.47
CA PRO A 60 -14.73 17.91 -1.01
C PRO A 60 -15.14 19.39 -1.06
N LEU A 61 -14.85 20.15 0.00
CA LEU A 61 -15.15 21.57 0.08
C LEU A 61 -14.28 22.37 -0.91
N PHE A 62 -13.00 22.02 -1.03
CA PHE A 62 -12.12 22.61 -2.04
C PHE A 62 -12.65 22.38 -3.45
N ASN A 63 -13.00 21.14 -3.80
CA ASN A 63 -13.53 20.81 -5.12
C ASN A 63 -14.84 21.54 -5.41
N GLN A 64 -15.68 21.78 -4.40
CA GLN A 64 -16.92 22.53 -4.55
C GLN A 64 -16.68 24.03 -4.78
N MET A 65 -15.75 24.65 -4.04
CA MET A 65 -15.50 26.10 -4.12
C MET A 65 -14.63 26.49 -5.31
N PHE A 66 -13.68 25.63 -5.69
CA PHE A 66 -12.67 25.90 -6.71
C PHE A 66 -12.89 25.11 -8.00
N ALA A 67 -14.09 24.55 -8.22
CA ALA A 67 -14.43 23.71 -9.38
C ALA A 67 -14.13 24.34 -10.75
N ARG A 68 -14.10 25.68 -10.82
CA ARG A 68 -13.98 26.48 -12.05
C ARG A 68 -12.80 27.46 -12.03
N THR A 69 -11.87 27.26 -11.10
CA THR A 69 -10.73 28.16 -10.88
C THR A 69 -9.42 27.39 -11.01
N ASP A 70 -8.36 28.11 -11.31
CA ASP A 70 -7.01 27.57 -11.43
C ASP A 70 -6.37 27.58 -10.04
N SER A 71 -6.80 26.62 -9.22
CA SER A 71 -6.40 26.53 -7.82
C SER A 71 -5.90 25.14 -7.47
N ARG A 72 -4.99 25.07 -6.50
CA ARG A 72 -4.48 23.83 -5.91
C ARG A 72 -4.64 23.84 -4.41
N LEU A 73 -5.05 22.70 -3.87
CA LEU A 73 -4.95 22.38 -2.45
C LEU A 73 -3.65 21.61 -2.23
N ILE A 74 -2.82 22.05 -1.30
CA ILE A 74 -1.49 21.51 -1.05
C ILE A 74 -1.38 21.14 0.42
N LEU A 75 -0.90 19.93 0.70
CA LEU A 75 -0.54 19.48 2.03
C LEU A 75 0.97 19.25 2.09
N THR A 76 1.63 19.82 3.09
CA THR A 76 3.06 19.65 3.35
C THR A 76 3.33 19.05 4.72
N ASP A 77 4.52 18.49 4.92
CA ASP A 77 5.03 18.17 6.25
C ASP A 77 5.58 19.42 6.96
N ILE A 78 6.06 19.26 8.19
CA ILE A 78 6.62 20.34 9.01
C ILE A 78 7.91 20.96 8.44
N GLU A 79 8.54 20.30 7.46
CA GLU A 79 9.72 20.80 6.77
C GLU A 79 9.33 21.47 5.44
N GLY A 80 8.05 21.69 5.17
CA GLY A 80 7.56 22.37 3.96
C GLY A 80 7.70 21.53 2.69
N VAL A 81 7.88 20.22 2.80
CA VAL A 81 7.88 19.31 1.64
C VAL A 81 6.44 18.97 1.27
N ILE A 82 6.08 19.18 0.01
CA ILE A 82 4.75 18.82 -0.49
C ILE A 82 4.55 17.31 -0.44
N LEU A 83 3.67 16.87 0.45
CA LEU A 83 3.26 15.48 0.60
C LEU A 83 2.19 15.12 -0.43
N ALA A 84 1.21 15.99 -0.65
CA ALA A 84 0.12 15.80 -1.58
C ALA A 84 -0.35 17.13 -2.17
N SER A 85 -0.82 17.09 -3.41
CA SER A 85 -1.38 18.23 -4.12
C SER A 85 -2.62 17.76 -4.87
N TRP A 86 -3.72 18.51 -4.76
CA TRP A 86 -4.99 18.26 -5.44
C TRP A 86 -5.43 19.50 -6.23
N GLY A 87 -6.15 19.29 -7.34
CA GLY A 87 -6.60 20.34 -8.25
C GLY A 87 -6.81 19.80 -9.66
N GLN A 88 -7.54 20.51 -10.51
CA GLN A 88 -7.78 20.06 -11.89
C GLN A 88 -6.59 20.39 -12.80
N GLU A 89 -6.18 19.45 -13.66
CA GLU A 89 -5.14 19.66 -14.69
C GLU A 89 -5.65 20.45 -15.93
N ARG A 90 -6.94 20.75 -15.99
CA ARG A 90 -7.62 21.25 -17.20
C ARG A 90 -7.30 22.70 -17.59
N PHE A 91 -6.69 23.47 -16.70
CA PHE A 91 -6.35 24.85 -16.97
C PHE A 91 -4.83 25.09 -16.84
N LYS A 92 -4.23 25.24 -18.03
CA LYS A 92 -2.87 25.66 -18.43
C LYS A 92 -1.66 25.52 -17.49
N GLU A 93 -0.60 24.97 -18.08
CA GLU A 93 0.87 25.18 -18.00
C GLU A 93 1.49 26.17 -16.97
N LYS A 94 0.83 27.26 -16.56
CA LYS A 94 1.41 28.31 -15.70
C LYS A 94 1.64 27.84 -14.27
N LEU A 95 0.65 27.22 -13.61
CA LEU A 95 0.84 26.67 -12.27
C LEU A 95 1.72 25.41 -12.26
N THR A 96 1.85 24.73 -13.41
CA THR A 96 2.76 23.58 -13.59
C THR A 96 4.22 24.04 -13.71
N SER A 97 4.46 25.28 -14.16
CA SER A 97 5.81 25.88 -14.22
C SER A 97 6.40 26.20 -12.85
N ILE A 98 5.54 26.31 -11.83
CA ILE A 98 5.94 26.42 -10.43
C ILE A 98 5.93 25.02 -9.83
N ALA A 99 6.96 24.67 -9.05
CA ALA A 99 7.14 23.36 -8.43
C ALA A 99 6.13 23.04 -7.30
N LEU A 100 4.83 23.01 -7.63
CA LEU A 100 3.72 22.73 -6.71
C LEU A 100 3.34 21.24 -6.68
N SER A 101 4.25 20.36 -7.12
CA SER A 101 4.04 18.92 -7.16
C SER A 101 4.72 18.23 -5.98
N SER A 102 4.23 17.05 -5.60
CA SER A 102 4.77 16.30 -4.46
C SER A 102 6.30 16.11 -4.54
N GLY A 103 6.96 16.28 -3.40
CA GLY A 103 8.42 16.21 -3.25
C GLY A 103 9.15 17.53 -3.33
N ALA A 104 8.53 18.61 -3.83
CA ALA A 104 9.13 19.95 -3.79
C ALA A 104 9.11 20.53 -2.37
N CYS A 105 10.20 21.20 -1.97
CA CYS A 105 10.31 21.87 -0.67
C CYS A 105 10.08 23.39 -0.81
N TRP A 106 9.24 23.93 0.07
CA TRP A 106 8.77 25.32 0.05
C TRP A 106 9.18 26.13 1.28
N GLN A 107 10.27 25.74 1.95
CA GLN A 107 10.87 26.58 2.99
C GLN A 107 11.32 27.93 2.43
N GLU A 108 11.23 28.99 3.24
CA GLU A 108 11.64 30.35 2.83
C GLU A 108 13.11 30.41 2.42
N GLN A 109 13.98 29.63 3.09
CA GLN A 109 15.40 29.56 2.78
C GLN A 109 15.68 29.04 1.35
N LEU A 110 14.75 28.29 0.77
CA LEU A 110 14.90 27.68 -0.55
C LEU A 110 14.10 28.42 -1.63
N LYS A 111 12.89 28.88 -1.31
CA LYS A 111 11.94 29.46 -2.30
C LYS A 111 11.63 30.94 -2.07
N GLY A 112 12.22 31.55 -1.04
CA GLY A 112 11.91 32.91 -0.58
C GLY A 112 10.55 32.98 0.11
N THR A 113 10.13 34.18 0.52
CA THR A 113 8.82 34.42 1.13
C THR A 113 7.69 33.83 0.29
N ASN A 114 7.00 32.87 0.90
CA ASN A 114 5.87 32.13 0.35
C ASN A 114 4.99 31.65 1.52
N ALA A 115 3.71 31.34 1.26
CA ALA A 115 2.76 31.09 2.35
C ALA A 115 3.13 29.86 3.19
N ILE A 116 3.55 28.75 2.56
CA ILE A 116 3.94 27.52 3.26
C ILE A 116 5.11 27.78 4.21
N GLY A 117 6.24 28.27 3.68
CA GLY A 117 7.43 28.53 4.48
C GLY A 117 7.18 29.57 5.58
N THR A 118 6.40 30.62 5.30
CA THR A 118 6.09 31.65 6.28
C THR A 118 5.18 31.09 7.39
N ALA A 119 4.17 30.30 7.05
CA ALA A 119 3.28 29.67 8.04
C ALA A 119 4.02 28.70 8.97
N ILE A 120 5.06 28.01 8.47
CA ILE A 120 5.94 27.16 9.30
C ILE A 120 6.66 27.99 10.34
N VAL A 121 7.30 29.09 9.92
CA VAL A 121 8.13 29.92 10.82
C VAL A 121 7.27 30.71 11.81
N GLU A 122 6.17 31.30 11.33
CA GLU A 122 5.30 32.13 12.17
C GLU A 122 4.34 31.29 13.03
N ALA A 123 4.21 29.99 12.75
CA ALA A 123 3.25 29.07 13.37
C ALA A 123 1.81 29.61 13.39
N LYS A 124 1.44 30.37 12.35
CA LYS A 124 0.15 31.07 12.23
C LYS A 124 -0.38 31.00 10.80
N PRO A 125 -1.71 31.16 10.59
CA PRO A 125 -2.26 31.34 9.26
C PRO A 125 -1.68 32.57 8.57
N VAL A 126 -1.20 32.42 7.34
CA VAL A 126 -0.56 33.49 6.56
C VAL A 126 -1.10 33.48 5.13
N SER A 127 -1.34 34.67 4.59
CA SER A 127 -1.60 34.87 3.17
C SER A 127 -0.49 35.70 2.54
N ILE A 128 0.06 35.21 1.43
CA ILE A 128 1.02 35.91 0.59
C ILE A 128 0.31 36.26 -0.72
N ILE A 129 0.13 37.55 -0.97
CA ILE A 129 -0.63 38.07 -2.11
C ILE A 129 0.33 38.65 -3.15
N GLY A 130 0.42 38.00 -4.31
CA GLY A 130 1.18 38.45 -5.48
C GLY A 130 2.55 39.02 -5.14
N GLU A 131 2.67 40.36 -5.17
CA GLU A 131 3.90 41.12 -4.92
C GLU A 131 4.58 40.85 -3.57
N GLN A 132 3.86 40.27 -2.60
CA GLN A 132 4.44 39.86 -1.31
C GLN A 132 5.36 38.64 -1.43
N HIS A 133 5.28 37.87 -2.52
CA HIS A 133 6.27 36.83 -2.82
C HIS A 133 7.64 37.47 -3.08
N PHE A 134 8.66 36.95 -2.37
CA PHE A 134 10.03 37.45 -2.50
C PHE A 134 10.57 37.28 -3.94
N ILE A 135 10.27 36.13 -4.57
CA ILE A 135 10.67 35.82 -5.94
C ILE A 135 9.66 36.40 -6.93
N HIS A 136 10.11 37.26 -7.85
CA HIS A 136 9.26 37.93 -8.83
C HIS A 136 8.47 36.96 -9.71
N GLN A 137 9.06 35.83 -10.08
CA GLN A 137 8.41 34.82 -10.90
C GLN A 137 7.21 34.15 -10.21
N HIS A 138 7.10 34.25 -8.88
CA HIS A 138 5.94 33.72 -8.13
C HIS A 138 4.82 34.77 -7.96
N ARG A 139 5.00 36.02 -8.37
CA ARG A 139 4.03 37.09 -8.06
C ARG A 139 2.71 37.01 -8.82
N PHE A 140 2.58 36.10 -9.79
CA PHE A 140 1.31 35.85 -10.50
C PHE A 140 0.33 34.97 -9.70
N ILE A 141 0.80 34.34 -8.62
CA ILE A 141 -0.02 33.55 -7.71
C ILE A 141 -0.20 34.27 -6.38
N SER A 142 -1.24 33.87 -5.67
CA SER A 142 -1.45 34.19 -4.26
C SER A 142 -1.73 32.89 -3.52
N CYS A 143 -1.24 32.82 -2.28
CA CYS A 143 -1.28 31.60 -1.49
C CYS A 143 -1.79 31.93 -0.09
N SER A 144 -2.65 31.07 0.45
CA SER A 144 -3.09 31.12 1.83
C SER A 144 -2.79 29.79 2.48
N ALA A 145 -1.96 29.82 3.51
CA ALA A 145 -1.50 28.65 4.24
C ALA A 145 -1.91 28.74 5.70
N SER A 146 -2.25 27.60 6.29
CA SER A 146 -2.50 27.48 7.72
C SER A 146 -1.79 26.25 8.28
N PRO A 147 -1.07 26.38 9.41
CA PRO A 147 -0.52 25.22 10.10
C PRO A 147 -1.64 24.33 10.63
N VAL A 148 -1.38 23.03 10.66
CA VAL A 148 -2.22 22.00 11.27
C VAL A 148 -1.51 21.53 12.52
N PHE A 149 -2.21 21.55 13.66
CA PHE A 149 -1.70 21.08 14.94
C PHE A 149 -2.39 19.79 15.40
N ASP A 150 -1.66 18.97 16.15
CA ASP A 150 -2.25 17.87 16.88
C ASP A 150 -2.80 18.31 18.24
N HIS A 151 -3.35 17.35 18.97
CA HIS A 151 -3.95 17.57 20.29
C HIS A 151 -2.95 17.99 21.38
N GLN A 152 -1.64 17.89 21.12
CA GLN A 152 -0.57 18.32 22.03
C GLN A 152 -0.05 19.72 21.65
N GLY A 153 -0.63 20.35 20.63
CA GLY A 153 -0.18 21.62 20.09
C GLY A 153 1.07 21.50 19.20
N GLN A 154 1.46 20.28 18.80
CA GLN A 154 2.59 20.08 17.89
C GLN A 154 2.11 20.26 16.45
N MET A 155 2.87 21.01 15.66
CA MET A 155 2.58 21.15 14.23
C MET A 155 2.81 19.81 13.54
N VAL A 156 1.85 19.36 12.73
CA VAL A 156 1.94 18.10 11.97
C VAL A 156 2.04 18.32 10.46
N GLY A 157 1.80 19.54 9.99
CA GLY A 157 1.95 19.94 8.59
C GLY A 157 1.33 21.30 8.29
N ILE A 158 1.39 21.72 7.04
CA ILE A 158 0.72 22.94 6.54
C ILE A 158 -0.29 22.56 5.47
N LEU A 159 -1.50 23.13 5.56
CA LEU A 159 -2.49 23.11 4.50
C LEU A 159 -2.48 24.46 3.77
N ASP A 160 -2.34 24.44 2.46
CA ASP A 160 -2.28 25.63 1.61
C ASP A 160 -3.27 25.56 0.46
N ILE A 161 -3.86 26.70 0.11
CA ILE A 161 -4.51 26.91 -1.18
C ILE A 161 -3.71 27.94 -1.95
N THR A 162 -3.25 27.53 -3.14
CA THR A 162 -2.61 28.41 -4.11
C THR A 162 -3.55 28.63 -5.29
N SER A 163 -3.78 29.88 -5.67
CA SER A 163 -4.57 30.24 -6.86
C SER A 163 -3.96 31.43 -7.61
N GLU A 164 -4.47 31.74 -8.81
CA GLU A 164 -4.08 32.97 -9.50
C GLU A 164 -4.44 34.21 -8.66
N GLN A 165 -3.58 35.23 -8.69
CA GLN A 165 -3.70 36.42 -7.82
C GLN A 165 -5.09 37.08 -7.87
N GLN A 166 -5.74 37.11 -9.04
CA GLN A 166 -7.05 37.74 -9.24
C GLN A 166 -8.23 36.96 -8.62
N GLN A 167 -8.00 35.70 -8.24
CA GLN A 167 -8.99 34.78 -7.69
C GLN A 167 -8.70 34.45 -6.22
N HIS A 168 -7.87 35.26 -5.56
CA HIS A 168 -7.41 35.03 -4.20
C HIS A 168 -7.64 36.25 -3.33
N ASP A 169 -8.61 36.15 -2.43
CA ASP A 169 -8.97 37.21 -1.48
C ASP A 169 -8.95 36.69 -0.03
N SER A 170 -9.35 37.53 0.91
CA SER A 170 -9.43 37.18 2.33
C SER A 170 -10.37 36.01 2.63
N SER A 171 -11.34 35.71 1.76
CA SER A 171 -12.25 34.58 1.95
C SER A 171 -11.53 33.23 1.79
N VAL A 172 -10.49 33.16 0.97
CA VAL A 172 -9.67 31.95 0.80
C VAL A 172 -8.90 31.63 2.08
N GLN A 173 -8.35 32.64 2.76
CA GLN A 173 -7.65 32.43 4.02
C GLN A 173 -8.57 31.85 5.10
N LEU A 174 -9.79 32.39 5.23
CA LEU A 174 -10.81 31.88 6.14
C LEU A 174 -11.22 30.45 5.78
N LEU A 175 -11.33 30.15 4.49
CA LEU A 175 -11.64 28.82 4.01
C LEU A 175 -10.56 27.79 4.36
N VAL A 176 -9.28 28.14 4.20
CA VAL A 176 -8.15 27.29 4.60
C VAL A 176 -8.16 27.04 6.11
N GLN A 177 -8.39 28.08 6.92
CA GLN A 177 -8.52 27.93 8.38
C GLN A 177 -9.68 27.01 8.75
N ASN A 178 -10.84 27.14 8.09
CA ASN A 178 -11.97 26.24 8.29
C ASN A 178 -11.62 24.79 7.93
N MET A 179 -10.90 24.58 6.83
CA MET A 179 -10.44 23.24 6.44
C MET A 179 -9.46 22.65 7.45
N VAL A 180 -8.55 23.45 8.00
CA VAL A 180 -7.65 23.03 9.08
C VAL A 180 -8.44 22.66 10.33
N GLN A 181 -9.41 23.48 10.75
CA GLN A 181 -10.25 23.18 11.90
C GLN A 181 -10.96 21.83 11.76
N LEU A 182 -11.47 21.51 10.56
CA LEU A 182 -12.07 20.21 10.26
C LEU A 182 -11.06 19.06 10.36
N VAL A 183 -9.83 19.28 9.90
CA VAL A 183 -8.74 18.29 10.00
C VAL A 183 -8.36 18.05 11.46
N GLU A 184 -8.16 19.09 12.25
CA GLU A 184 -7.79 19.01 13.66
C GLU A 184 -8.89 18.35 14.50
N ASN A 185 -10.15 18.71 14.25
CA ASN A 185 -11.32 18.07 14.89
C ASN A 185 -11.34 16.55 14.64
N GLN A 186 -10.87 16.10 13.47
CA GLN A 186 -10.76 14.68 13.14
C GLN A 186 -9.52 14.03 13.76
N LEU A 187 -8.41 14.76 13.90
CA LEU A 187 -7.22 14.30 14.63
C LEU A 187 -7.55 13.99 16.10
N LEU A 188 -8.37 14.82 16.75
CA LEU A 188 -8.83 14.60 18.13
C LEU A 188 -9.56 13.25 18.31
N SER A 189 -10.27 12.78 17.29
CA SER A 189 -11.02 11.53 17.35
C SER A 189 -10.14 10.27 17.25
N HIS A 190 -8.84 10.42 17.02
CA HIS A 190 -7.87 9.32 16.87
C HIS A 190 -6.87 9.23 18.03
N ILE A 191 -7.13 9.93 19.14
CA ILE A 191 -6.27 9.91 20.33
C ILE A 191 -6.34 8.53 20.99
N PRO A 192 -5.19 7.84 21.20
CA PRO A 192 -5.18 6.46 21.71
C PRO A 192 -5.89 6.26 23.05
N GLN A 193 -5.82 7.27 23.94
CA GLN A 193 -6.41 7.22 25.28
C GLN A 193 -7.85 7.74 25.34
N GLY A 194 -8.41 8.22 24.22
CA GLY A 194 -9.75 8.78 24.15
C GLY A 194 -10.83 7.70 24.03
N THR A 195 -11.74 7.65 24.99
CA THR A 195 -12.85 6.66 25.05
C THR A 195 -14.21 7.33 24.92
N THR A 196 -14.30 8.61 25.25
CA THR A 196 -15.53 9.40 25.21
C THR A 196 -15.26 10.70 24.48
N ARG A 197 -16.08 11.01 23.49
CA ARG A 197 -16.13 12.32 22.81
C ARG A 197 -17.34 13.06 23.31
N ILE A 198 -17.16 14.34 23.61
CA ILE A 198 -18.23 15.22 24.07
C ILE A 198 -18.22 16.41 23.13
N ASP A 199 -19.29 16.54 22.37
CA ASP A 199 -19.51 17.66 21.48
C ASP A 199 -20.36 18.69 22.21
N LEU A 200 -19.90 19.95 22.27
CA LEU A 200 -20.60 21.04 22.95
C LEU A 200 -20.77 22.24 22.02
N ALA A 201 -21.89 22.96 22.18
CA ALA A 201 -22.17 24.18 21.44
C ALA A 201 -23.21 25.05 22.17
N CYS A 202 -23.27 26.34 21.88
CA CYS A 202 -24.29 27.23 22.44
C CYS A 202 -25.72 26.84 22.03
N GLU A 203 -25.88 26.22 20.84
CA GLU A 203 -27.17 25.80 20.31
C GLU A 203 -27.10 24.39 19.72
N LYS A 204 -28.22 23.68 19.72
CA LYS A 204 -28.29 22.30 19.21
C LYS A 204 -28.04 22.20 17.70
N SER A 205 -28.36 23.25 16.95
CA SER A 205 -28.12 23.37 15.51
C SER A 205 -26.63 23.39 15.13
N LEU A 206 -25.76 23.77 16.07
CA LEU A 206 -24.32 23.89 15.87
C LEU A 206 -23.56 22.60 16.22
N LEU A 207 -24.23 21.64 16.85
CA LEU A 207 -23.68 20.29 17.02
C LEU A 207 -23.57 19.61 15.65
N HIS A 208 -22.50 18.85 15.46
CA HIS A 208 -22.07 18.22 14.20
C HIS A 208 -21.68 19.20 13.09
N SER A 209 -21.38 20.46 13.46
CA SER A 209 -20.81 21.47 12.57
C SER A 209 -19.30 21.65 12.77
N GLY A 210 -18.64 22.41 11.90
CA GLY A 210 -17.23 22.78 12.09
C GLY A 210 -16.97 23.67 13.30
N TRP A 211 -18.03 24.23 13.92
CA TRP A 211 -17.98 25.25 14.97
C TRP A 211 -18.34 24.73 16.37
N GLN A 212 -18.35 23.42 16.55
CA GLN A 212 -18.58 22.82 17.87
C GLN A 212 -17.30 22.75 18.69
N GLY A 213 -17.45 22.85 20.01
CA GLY A 213 -16.43 22.41 20.95
C GLY A 213 -16.37 20.89 20.97
N ILE A 214 -15.16 20.34 20.97
CA ILE A 214 -14.90 18.90 21.08
C ILE A 214 -14.02 18.69 22.29
N VAL A 215 -14.45 17.79 23.18
CA VAL A 215 -13.67 17.30 24.33
C VAL A 215 -13.55 15.80 24.22
N ILE A 216 -12.34 15.29 24.46
CA ILE A 216 -12.02 13.87 24.45
C ILE A 216 -11.62 13.49 25.87
N ALA A 217 -12.28 12.49 26.45
CA ALA A 217 -12.00 11.97 27.78
C ALA A 217 -11.62 10.49 27.75
N ASN A 218 -10.81 10.07 28.72
CA ASN A 218 -10.42 8.68 28.93
C ASN A 218 -11.50 7.87 29.66
N GLU A 219 -11.20 6.60 29.93
CA GLU A 219 -12.09 5.65 30.60
C GLU A 219 -12.46 6.09 32.03
N ALA A 220 -11.57 6.81 32.70
CA ALA A 220 -11.79 7.38 34.03
C ALA A 220 -12.60 8.68 34.01
N GLY A 221 -12.94 9.21 32.82
CA GLY A 221 -13.64 10.48 32.66
C GLY A 221 -12.74 11.71 32.75
N GLU A 222 -11.42 11.55 32.69
CA GLU A 222 -10.48 12.67 32.64
C GLU A 222 -10.30 13.15 31.20
N VAL A 223 -10.30 14.46 30.99
CA VAL A 223 -10.09 15.05 29.67
C VAL A 223 -8.66 14.83 29.21
N VAL A 224 -8.47 14.20 28.05
CA VAL A 224 -7.16 13.97 27.43
C VAL A 224 -6.86 14.94 26.29
N ALA A 225 -7.89 15.55 25.71
CA ALA A 225 -7.73 16.60 24.69
C ALA A 225 -9.02 17.38 24.46
N HIS A 226 -8.88 18.54 23.84
CA HIS A 226 -10.00 19.36 23.40
C HIS A 226 -9.60 20.24 22.21
N ASN A 227 -10.57 20.76 21.46
CA ASN A 227 -10.31 21.83 20.50
C ASN A 227 -10.41 23.22 21.17
N GLN A 228 -10.04 24.27 20.43
CA GLN A 228 -10.07 25.64 20.93
C GLN A 228 -11.49 26.15 21.25
N VAL A 229 -12.48 25.70 20.47
CA VAL A 229 -13.89 26.09 20.68
C VAL A 229 -14.39 25.56 22.04
N ALA A 230 -13.98 24.35 22.44
CA ALA A 230 -14.33 23.81 23.75
C ALA A 230 -13.78 24.67 24.90
N SER A 231 -12.50 25.06 24.84
CA SER A 231 -11.91 25.95 25.85
C SER A 231 -12.62 27.30 25.94
N GLN A 232 -13.05 27.86 24.80
CA GLN A 232 -13.78 29.13 24.77
C GLN A 232 -15.18 29.00 25.38
N LEU A 233 -15.91 27.93 25.05
CA LEU A 233 -17.25 27.68 25.60
C LEU A 233 -17.24 27.35 27.08
N LEU A 234 -16.12 26.84 27.60
CA LEU A 234 -15.93 26.46 29.00
C LEU A 234 -15.18 27.53 29.81
N ASP A 235 -14.85 28.67 29.19
CA ASP A 235 -14.11 29.80 29.77
C ASP A 235 -12.80 29.39 30.49
N GLN A 236 -12.06 28.45 29.90
CA GLN A 236 -10.81 27.92 30.46
C GLN A 236 -9.76 27.75 29.37
N THR A 237 -8.51 28.10 29.65
CA THR A 237 -7.41 28.05 28.67
C THR A 237 -6.97 26.62 28.32
N SER A 238 -7.04 25.71 29.29
CA SER A 238 -6.86 24.28 29.08
C SER A 238 -7.65 23.51 30.11
N ILE A 239 -8.27 22.42 29.67
CA ILE A 239 -9.13 21.56 30.50
C ILE A 239 -8.59 20.13 30.57
N VAL A 240 -7.38 19.89 30.04
CA VAL A 240 -6.73 18.57 30.05
C VAL A 240 -6.40 18.16 31.48
N GLY A 241 -6.76 16.93 31.85
CA GLY A 241 -6.61 16.36 33.19
C GLY A 241 -7.82 16.61 34.10
N GLU A 242 -8.76 17.47 33.73
CA GLU A 242 -9.98 17.67 34.54
C GLU A 242 -10.98 16.53 34.37
N CYS A 243 -11.77 16.25 35.41
CA CYS A 243 -12.85 15.27 35.33
C CYS A 243 -14.09 15.90 34.68
N ILE A 244 -14.61 15.25 33.63
CA ILE A 244 -15.76 15.73 32.86
C ILE A 244 -16.98 16.00 33.73
N ASP A 245 -17.26 15.15 34.73
CA ASP A 245 -18.44 15.33 35.57
C ASP A 245 -18.32 16.57 36.45
N THR A 246 -17.11 16.90 36.92
CA THR A 246 -16.88 18.15 37.67
C THR A 246 -16.96 19.37 36.77
N LEU A 247 -16.47 19.26 35.54
CA LEU A 247 -16.42 20.34 34.57
C LEU A 247 -17.83 20.74 34.12
N PHE A 248 -18.67 19.78 33.73
CA PHE A 248 -20.04 20.05 33.29
C PHE A 248 -21.00 20.43 34.43
N ASN A 249 -20.72 20.01 35.67
CA ASN A 249 -21.50 20.42 36.84
C ASN A 249 -21.19 21.86 37.28
N ARG A 250 -19.95 22.36 37.07
CA ARG A 250 -19.57 23.75 37.40
C ARG A 250 -20.17 24.76 36.44
N THR A 251 -20.21 24.45 35.14
CA THR A 251 -20.68 25.34 34.08
C THR A 251 -22.19 25.53 34.01
N SER A 252 -22.96 24.76 34.79
CA SER A 252 -24.43 24.86 34.84
C SER A 252 -24.97 26.19 35.41
N LEU A 253 -24.11 27.18 35.66
CA LEU A 253 -24.48 28.43 36.35
C LEU A 253 -24.37 29.71 35.51
N ASP A 254 -23.52 29.80 34.47
CA ASP A 254 -23.30 31.11 33.78
C ASP A 254 -23.40 31.14 32.23
N THR A 255 -23.26 30.02 31.51
CA THR A 255 -23.46 29.98 30.05
C THR A 255 -24.20 28.70 29.61
N PRO A 256 -25.44 28.81 29.09
CA PRO A 256 -26.17 27.64 28.63
C PRO A 256 -25.55 27.13 27.32
N PHE A 257 -24.89 25.99 27.37
CA PHE A 257 -24.51 25.22 26.20
C PHE A 257 -25.23 23.87 26.23
N VAL A 258 -25.46 23.32 25.04
CA VAL A 258 -25.91 21.95 24.87
C VAL A 258 -24.71 21.06 24.60
N PHE A 259 -24.77 19.81 25.06
CA PHE A 259 -23.73 18.84 24.80
C PHE A 259 -24.30 17.47 24.45
N GLU A 260 -23.56 16.73 23.63
CA GLU A 260 -23.83 15.34 23.29
C GLU A 260 -22.60 14.49 23.64
N LYS A 261 -22.80 13.46 24.47
CA LYS A 261 -21.77 12.48 24.77
C LYS A 261 -21.88 11.33 23.78
N GLN A 262 -20.77 11.03 23.12
CA GLN A 262 -20.62 9.89 22.24
C GLN A 262 -19.47 9.05 22.75
N HIS A 263 -19.69 7.75 22.96
CA HIS A 263 -18.55 6.87 23.15
C HIS A 263 -17.75 6.85 21.86
N LEU A 264 -16.50 7.32 21.95
CA LEU A 264 -15.54 7.00 20.92
C LEU A 264 -15.44 5.49 20.98
N LYS A 265 -15.71 4.85 19.85
CA LYS A 265 -15.14 3.53 19.65
C LYS A 265 -13.67 3.79 19.84
N GLN A 266 -13.10 3.34 20.96
CA GLN A 266 -11.66 3.31 21.11
C GLN A 266 -11.13 2.81 19.76
N PRO A 267 -9.93 3.21 19.34
CA PRO A 267 -9.11 2.16 18.82
C PRO A 267 -8.97 1.13 19.98
N THR A 268 -10.02 0.32 20.23
CA THR A 268 -9.89 -1.12 20.07
C THR A 268 -8.82 -1.20 19.01
N THR A 269 -7.71 -1.88 19.27
CA THR A 269 -7.12 -2.64 18.19
C THR A 269 -8.31 -3.05 17.37
N LYS A 270 -8.55 -2.38 16.24
CA LYS A 270 -9.69 -2.70 15.43
C LYS A 270 -9.10 -4.04 14.99
N ARG A 271 -9.50 -5.13 15.67
CA ARG A 271 -10.48 -6.03 15.12
C ARG A 271 -11.34 -5.15 14.22
N THR A 272 -10.74 -4.87 13.06
CA THR A 272 -11.32 -4.82 11.75
C THR A 272 -12.59 -5.59 11.97
N ARG A 273 -13.74 -4.95 11.82
CA ARG A 273 -14.96 -5.71 11.60
C ARG A 273 -14.51 -6.80 10.67
N SER A 274 -14.39 -7.99 11.22
CA SER A 274 -13.94 -9.11 10.46
C SER A 274 -15.17 -9.26 9.58
N ILE A 275 -15.02 -8.77 8.36
CA ILE A 275 -15.31 -9.65 7.25
C ILE A 275 -14.63 -10.95 7.69
N SER A 276 -15.49 -11.83 8.17
CA SER A 276 -15.23 -12.87 9.15
C SER A 276 -13.91 -13.61 8.92
N ALA A 277 -13.27 -13.96 10.04
CA ALA A 277 -11.97 -14.61 10.20
C ALA A 277 -10.78 -13.78 9.72
N SER A 278 -9.84 -13.56 10.65
CA SER A 278 -8.42 -13.42 10.31
C SER A 278 -8.12 -14.38 9.17
N SER A 279 -7.79 -13.86 7.99
CA SER A 279 -7.12 -14.73 7.06
C SER A 279 -5.78 -15.07 7.68
N ASP A 280 -5.47 -16.35 7.80
CA ASP A 280 -4.16 -16.89 8.21
C ASP A 280 -3.03 -16.54 7.21
N LEU A 281 -3.15 -15.40 6.53
CA LEU A 281 -2.31 -14.99 5.41
C LEU A 281 -1.35 -13.87 5.79
N HIS A 282 -1.72 -13.02 6.75
CA HIS A 282 -0.99 -11.78 7.02
C HIS A 282 -0.23 -11.73 8.34
N HIS A 283 -0.43 -12.65 9.30
CA HIS A 283 0.31 -12.84 10.59
C HIS A 283 1.03 -11.64 11.28
N GLY A 284 0.65 -10.37 11.03
CA GLY A 284 1.34 -9.16 11.51
C GLY A 284 2.00 -8.30 10.41
N GLU A 285 2.10 -8.77 9.17
CA GLU A 285 2.65 -8.06 8.01
C GLU A 285 1.69 -6.98 7.48
N GLN A 286 2.08 -5.72 7.72
CA GLN A 286 1.28 -4.54 7.39
C GLN A 286 1.01 -4.39 5.88
N LYS A 287 1.96 -4.77 5.01
CA LYS A 287 1.77 -4.64 3.55
C LYS A 287 0.68 -5.58 3.04
N ILE A 288 0.62 -6.80 3.56
CA ILE A 288 -0.38 -7.79 3.18
C ILE A 288 -1.73 -7.41 3.79
N GLU A 289 -1.76 -6.93 5.03
CA GLU A 289 -2.98 -6.41 5.65
C GLU A 289 -3.57 -5.24 4.85
N HIS A 290 -2.73 -4.29 4.42
CA HIS A 290 -3.19 -3.17 3.60
C HIS A 290 -3.73 -3.65 2.25
N ALA A 291 -3.01 -4.54 1.57
CA ALA A 291 -3.46 -5.15 0.32
C ALA A 291 -4.79 -5.90 0.49
N TRP A 292 -4.95 -6.64 1.59
CA TRP A 292 -6.15 -7.37 1.95
C TRP A 292 -7.35 -6.44 2.17
N GLN A 293 -7.16 -5.35 2.91
CA GLN A 293 -8.21 -4.35 3.16
C GLN A 293 -8.64 -3.64 1.87
N GLN A 294 -7.69 -3.31 0.99
CA GLN A 294 -8.00 -2.70 -0.30
C GLN A 294 -8.75 -3.69 -1.20
N ALA A 295 -8.28 -4.93 -1.31
CA ALA A 295 -8.91 -5.97 -2.12
C ALA A 295 -10.35 -6.24 -1.70
N ASN A 296 -10.62 -6.37 -0.40
CA ASN A 296 -11.97 -6.58 0.14
C ASN A 296 -12.93 -5.41 -0.14
N LYS A 297 -12.45 -4.16 -0.18
CA LYS A 297 -13.29 -2.99 -0.52
C LYS A 297 -13.71 -2.94 -1.99
N VAL A 298 -12.95 -3.62 -2.85
CA VAL A 298 -13.02 -3.46 -4.31
C VAL A 298 -13.58 -4.70 -5.00
N ILE A 299 -13.41 -5.89 -4.41
CA ILE A 299 -13.77 -7.18 -5.01
C ILE A 299 -15.24 -7.28 -5.45
N ASP A 300 -16.17 -6.65 -4.72
CA ASP A 300 -17.61 -6.69 -5.06
C ASP A 300 -18.06 -5.50 -5.92
N LYS A 301 -17.15 -4.61 -6.32
CA LYS A 301 -17.47 -3.39 -7.09
C LYS A 301 -17.25 -3.52 -8.59
N GLY A 302 -16.90 -4.72 -9.08
CA GLY A 302 -16.68 -4.97 -10.50
C GLY A 302 -15.39 -4.34 -11.06
N ILE A 303 -14.44 -4.00 -10.19
CA ILE A 303 -13.13 -3.45 -10.54
C ILE A 303 -12.12 -4.60 -10.57
N SER A 304 -11.34 -4.72 -11.65
CA SER A 304 -10.28 -5.71 -11.79
C SER A 304 -9.21 -5.56 -10.70
N LEU A 305 -8.75 -6.70 -10.15
CA LEU A 305 -7.63 -6.74 -9.22
C LEU A 305 -6.39 -7.29 -9.91
N LEU A 306 -5.24 -6.65 -9.72
CA LEU A 306 -3.94 -7.10 -10.22
C LEU A 306 -2.99 -7.37 -9.06
N ILE A 307 -2.60 -8.64 -8.89
CA ILE A 307 -1.70 -9.09 -7.82
C ILE A 307 -0.30 -9.27 -8.39
N LEU A 308 0.61 -8.41 -7.97
CA LEU A 308 2.02 -8.49 -8.30
C LEU A 308 2.77 -9.24 -7.20
N GLY A 309 3.85 -9.91 -7.55
CA GLY A 309 4.75 -10.53 -6.58
C GLY A 309 5.45 -11.76 -7.15
N GLU A 310 6.54 -12.15 -6.52
CA GLU A 310 7.37 -13.27 -6.95
C GLU A 310 6.59 -14.60 -7.02
N THR A 311 7.15 -15.59 -7.71
CA THR A 311 6.59 -16.93 -7.71
C THR A 311 6.69 -17.54 -6.30
N GLY A 312 5.60 -18.15 -5.82
CA GLY A 312 5.60 -18.82 -4.52
C GLY A 312 5.26 -17.94 -3.30
N VAL A 313 4.94 -16.66 -3.47
CA VAL A 313 4.53 -15.76 -2.36
C VAL A 313 3.10 -15.95 -1.84
N GLY A 314 2.33 -16.87 -2.44
CA GLY A 314 0.96 -17.18 -2.01
C GLY A 314 -0.17 -16.43 -2.75
N LYS A 315 0.08 -15.91 -3.96
CA LYS A 315 -0.96 -15.21 -4.78
C LYS A 315 -2.27 -16.01 -4.91
N GLY A 316 -2.18 -17.31 -5.17
CA GLY A 316 -3.36 -18.18 -5.27
C GLY A 316 -4.12 -18.37 -3.95
N GLU A 317 -3.42 -18.51 -2.83
CA GLU A 317 -4.05 -18.61 -1.51
C GLU A 317 -4.70 -17.29 -1.09
N PHE A 318 -4.09 -16.16 -1.43
CA PHE A 318 -4.69 -14.83 -1.25
C PHE A 318 -6.02 -14.72 -1.97
N VAL A 319 -6.09 -15.18 -3.23
CA VAL A 319 -7.34 -15.17 -4.02
C VAL A 319 -8.40 -16.10 -3.46
N LYS A 320 -8.02 -17.32 -3.02
CA LYS A 320 -8.96 -18.24 -2.38
C LYS A 320 -9.56 -17.64 -1.11
N ALA A 321 -8.75 -16.99 -0.29
CA ALA A 321 -9.22 -16.33 0.91
C ALA A 321 -10.16 -15.15 0.57
N LEU A 322 -9.81 -14.34 -0.44
CA LEU A 322 -10.64 -13.23 -0.89
C LEU A 322 -11.99 -13.71 -1.45
N HIS A 323 -12.00 -14.81 -2.23
CA HIS A 323 -13.23 -15.43 -2.74
C HIS A 323 -14.18 -15.85 -1.60
N LYS A 324 -13.65 -16.49 -0.55
CA LYS A 324 -14.43 -16.91 0.63
C LYS A 324 -15.11 -15.73 1.34
N GLN A 325 -14.52 -14.54 1.27
CA GLN A 325 -15.03 -13.32 1.92
C GLN A 325 -15.93 -12.46 1.02
N SER A 326 -15.85 -12.62 -0.30
CA SER A 326 -16.66 -11.87 -1.27
C SER A 326 -18.15 -12.23 -1.22
N GLN A 327 -18.99 -11.37 -1.82
CA GLN A 327 -20.41 -11.70 -2.06
C GLN A 327 -20.57 -12.91 -2.99
N ARG A 328 -19.54 -13.23 -3.78
CA ARG A 328 -19.48 -14.35 -4.73
C ARG A 328 -18.94 -15.65 -4.09
N LYS A 329 -18.87 -15.75 -2.77
CA LYS A 329 -18.33 -16.94 -2.06
C LYS A 329 -18.99 -18.28 -2.41
N SER A 330 -20.29 -18.26 -2.75
CA SER A 330 -21.05 -19.45 -3.18
C SER A 330 -20.99 -19.69 -4.70
N SER A 331 -20.43 -18.75 -5.45
CA SER A 331 -20.25 -18.81 -6.90
C SER A 331 -18.89 -19.47 -7.24
N PRO A 332 -18.69 -19.96 -8.48
CA PRO A 332 -17.45 -20.64 -8.83
C PRO A 332 -16.22 -19.72 -8.78
N LEU A 333 -15.11 -20.25 -8.24
CA LEU A 333 -13.77 -19.69 -8.41
C LEU A 333 -13.05 -20.52 -9.46
N VAL A 334 -12.89 -19.98 -10.67
CA VAL A 334 -12.20 -20.65 -11.77
C VAL A 334 -10.81 -20.06 -11.91
N ALA A 335 -9.79 -20.87 -11.61
CA ALA A 335 -8.39 -20.49 -11.77
C ALA A 335 -7.83 -21.02 -13.09
N VAL A 336 -7.12 -20.16 -13.82
CA VAL A 336 -6.41 -20.50 -15.06
C VAL A 336 -4.98 -20.01 -14.93
N ASN A 337 -4.02 -20.93 -15.03
CA ASN A 337 -2.60 -20.59 -15.08
C ASN A 337 -2.18 -20.46 -16.54
N CYS A 338 -1.95 -19.23 -16.98
CA CYS A 338 -1.63 -18.94 -18.38
C CYS A 338 -0.23 -19.43 -18.77
N GLY A 339 0.69 -19.54 -17.82
CA GLY A 339 2.04 -20.07 -18.06
C GLY A 339 2.12 -21.60 -18.14
N ALA A 340 1.13 -22.32 -17.61
CA ALA A 340 1.10 -23.79 -17.61
C ALA A 340 0.45 -24.39 -18.87
N LEU A 341 -0.34 -23.60 -19.61
CA LEU A 341 -1.04 -24.05 -20.81
C LEU A 341 -0.18 -23.78 -22.07
N PRO A 342 -0.16 -24.71 -23.05
CA PRO A 342 0.42 -24.42 -24.36
C PRO A 342 -0.26 -23.21 -25.00
N LYS A 343 0.53 -22.35 -25.66
CA LYS A 343 0.05 -21.08 -26.26
C LYS A 343 -1.17 -21.29 -27.17
N ASP A 344 -1.14 -22.35 -27.97
CA ASP A 344 -2.19 -22.68 -28.95
C ASP A 344 -3.49 -23.16 -28.29
N LEU A 345 -3.44 -23.62 -27.02
CA LEU A 345 -4.61 -24.13 -26.30
C LEU A 345 -5.26 -23.11 -25.38
N ILE A 346 -4.54 -22.06 -24.97
CA ILE A 346 -5.05 -21.02 -24.06
C ILE A 346 -6.37 -20.44 -24.54
N GLU A 347 -6.49 -20.19 -25.85
CA GLU A 347 -7.70 -19.62 -26.44
C GLU A 347 -8.90 -20.59 -26.30
N SER A 348 -8.70 -21.85 -26.71
CA SER A 348 -9.73 -22.88 -26.64
C SER A 348 -10.16 -23.18 -25.19
N GLU A 349 -9.23 -23.11 -24.23
CA GLU A 349 -9.50 -23.31 -22.81
C GLU A 349 -10.26 -22.12 -22.20
N LEU A 350 -9.83 -20.88 -22.47
CA LEU A 350 -10.45 -19.70 -21.86
C LEU A 350 -11.85 -19.42 -22.44
N PHE A 351 -11.96 -19.34 -23.77
CA PHE A 351 -13.19 -18.90 -24.45
C PHE A 351 -14.13 -20.06 -24.80
N GLY A 352 -13.63 -21.29 -24.78
CA GLY A 352 -14.37 -22.47 -25.22
C GLY A 352 -14.41 -22.60 -26.74
N TYR A 353 -14.97 -23.70 -27.23
CA TYR A 353 -15.12 -23.96 -28.66
C TYR A 353 -16.40 -24.71 -28.98
N ALA A 354 -16.97 -24.43 -30.14
CA ALA A 354 -18.12 -25.16 -30.66
C ALA A 354 -17.73 -26.57 -31.16
N PRO A 355 -18.67 -27.54 -31.18
CA PRO A 355 -18.43 -28.84 -31.79
C PRO A 355 -17.89 -28.70 -33.23
N GLY A 356 -16.77 -29.36 -33.53
CA GLY A 356 -16.17 -29.33 -34.87
C GLY A 356 -15.41 -28.05 -35.24
N ALA A 357 -15.07 -27.18 -34.27
CA ALA A 357 -14.39 -25.91 -34.53
C ALA A 357 -12.99 -26.05 -35.16
N PHE A 358 -12.26 -27.15 -34.89
CA PHE A 358 -10.94 -27.44 -35.45
C PHE A 358 -10.67 -28.95 -35.46
N THR A 359 -9.61 -29.39 -36.16
CA THR A 359 -9.19 -30.79 -36.22
C THR A 359 -8.77 -31.30 -34.85
N GLY A 360 -9.53 -32.23 -34.27
CA GLY A 360 -9.31 -32.75 -32.90
C GLY A 360 -10.24 -32.16 -31.84
N ALA A 361 -11.13 -31.22 -32.20
CA ALA A 361 -12.16 -30.71 -31.29
C ALA A 361 -13.15 -31.81 -30.90
N SER A 362 -13.51 -31.87 -29.62
CA SER A 362 -14.53 -32.79 -29.12
C SER A 362 -15.87 -32.57 -29.82
N HIS A 363 -16.56 -33.67 -30.17
CA HIS A 363 -17.93 -33.63 -30.71
C HIS A 363 -18.95 -32.98 -29.76
N LYS A 364 -18.63 -32.86 -28.47
CA LYS A 364 -19.48 -32.18 -27.47
C LYS A 364 -19.15 -30.69 -27.32
N GLY A 365 -18.08 -30.19 -27.94
CA GLY A 365 -17.56 -28.85 -27.71
C GLY A 365 -17.00 -28.68 -26.29
N PHE A 366 -16.55 -27.47 -25.97
CA PHE A 366 -16.10 -27.10 -24.63
C PHE A 366 -16.64 -25.73 -24.25
N GLN A 367 -17.19 -25.61 -23.05
CA GLN A 367 -17.85 -24.38 -22.60
C GLN A 367 -16.87 -23.20 -22.46
N GLY A 368 -15.61 -23.46 -22.09
CA GLY A 368 -14.62 -22.43 -21.78
C GLY A 368 -14.62 -22.01 -20.30
N LYS A 369 -13.44 -21.67 -19.77
CA LYS A 369 -13.22 -21.30 -18.37
C LYS A 369 -13.94 -20.01 -17.99
N ILE A 370 -14.03 -19.04 -18.89
CA ILE A 370 -14.70 -17.76 -18.61
C ILE A 370 -16.21 -17.98 -18.36
N ARG A 371 -16.85 -18.81 -19.19
CA ARG A 371 -18.26 -19.16 -19.04
C ARG A 371 -18.52 -20.05 -17.81
N GLN A 372 -17.55 -20.88 -17.42
CA GLN A 372 -17.60 -21.62 -16.15
C GLN A 372 -17.49 -20.68 -14.92
N ALA A 373 -16.87 -19.51 -15.08
CA ALA A 373 -16.71 -18.50 -14.03
C ALA A 373 -17.87 -17.49 -13.96
N ASP A 374 -18.93 -17.67 -14.75
CA ASP A 374 -20.08 -16.77 -14.75
C ASP A 374 -20.69 -16.66 -13.35
N LYS A 375 -21.06 -15.44 -12.95
CA LYS A 375 -21.49 -15.05 -11.59
C LYS A 375 -20.45 -15.25 -10.49
N GLY A 376 -19.26 -15.74 -10.83
CA GLY A 376 -18.18 -16.07 -9.92
C GLY A 376 -16.94 -15.19 -10.09
N ILE A 377 -15.78 -15.77 -9.81
CA ILE A 377 -14.48 -15.13 -9.94
C ILE A 377 -13.65 -15.90 -10.97
N LEU A 378 -13.09 -15.18 -11.94
CA LEU A 378 -12.07 -15.70 -12.85
C LEU A 378 -10.70 -15.23 -12.36
N PHE A 379 -9.88 -16.18 -11.93
CA PHE A 379 -8.51 -15.93 -11.51
C PHE A 379 -7.54 -16.32 -12.63
N LEU A 380 -6.82 -15.33 -13.16
CA LEU A 380 -5.82 -15.47 -14.22
C LEU A 380 -4.42 -15.39 -13.60
N ASP A 381 -3.81 -16.54 -13.32
CA ASP A 381 -2.45 -16.61 -12.82
C ASP A 381 -1.45 -16.56 -13.98
N GLU A 382 -0.32 -15.91 -13.75
CA GLU A 382 0.72 -15.59 -14.74
C GLU A 382 0.17 -14.94 -16.02
N ILE A 383 -0.67 -13.90 -15.87
CA ILE A 383 -1.31 -13.20 -17.00
C ILE A 383 -0.33 -12.69 -18.07
N ALA A 384 0.90 -12.38 -17.66
CA ALA A 384 1.97 -11.92 -18.53
C ALA A 384 2.41 -12.97 -19.57
N ASP A 385 2.13 -14.25 -19.34
CA ASP A 385 2.46 -15.35 -20.28
C ASP A 385 1.36 -15.59 -21.33
N MET A 386 0.26 -14.82 -21.29
CA MET A 386 -0.83 -14.92 -22.24
C MET A 386 -0.41 -14.45 -23.65
N PRO A 387 -0.66 -15.22 -24.72
CA PRO A 387 -0.41 -14.78 -26.10
C PRO A 387 -1.22 -13.54 -26.51
N LEU A 388 -0.66 -12.70 -27.39
CA LEU A 388 -1.30 -11.45 -27.84
C LEU A 388 -2.70 -11.64 -28.45
N GLU A 389 -2.94 -12.75 -29.15
CA GLU A 389 -4.25 -13.08 -29.73
C GLU A 389 -5.31 -13.30 -28.63
N ALA A 390 -4.96 -14.08 -27.60
CA ALA A 390 -5.82 -14.30 -26.44
C ALA A 390 -6.01 -13.02 -25.62
N GLN A 391 -4.99 -12.16 -25.52
CA GLN A 391 -5.11 -10.84 -24.88
C GLN A 391 -6.15 -9.95 -25.57
N CYS A 392 -6.16 -9.93 -26.90
CA CYS A 392 -7.14 -9.18 -27.69
C CYS A 392 -8.58 -9.64 -27.40
N ARG A 393 -8.82 -10.95 -27.40
CA ARG A 393 -10.16 -11.49 -27.06
C ARG A 393 -10.54 -11.28 -25.61
N LEU A 394 -9.59 -11.39 -24.67
CA LEU A 394 -9.84 -11.13 -23.27
C LEU A 394 -10.28 -9.67 -23.05
N LEU A 395 -9.67 -8.72 -23.75
CA LEU A 395 -10.08 -7.31 -23.69
C LEU A 395 -11.57 -7.12 -24.05
N HIS A 396 -12.03 -7.78 -25.12
CA HIS A 396 -13.46 -7.74 -25.50
C HIS A 396 -14.36 -8.32 -24.41
N VAL A 397 -13.96 -9.43 -23.77
CA VAL A 397 -14.71 -9.98 -22.61
C VAL A 397 -14.78 -8.97 -21.47
N LEU A 398 -13.69 -8.27 -21.17
CA LEU A 398 -13.63 -7.28 -20.09
C LEU A 398 -14.47 -6.03 -20.39
N GLN A 399 -14.61 -5.65 -21.66
CA GLN A 399 -15.34 -4.46 -22.11
C GLN A 399 -16.83 -4.74 -22.30
N ASP A 400 -17.15 -5.75 -23.11
CA ASP A 400 -18.50 -6.05 -23.59
C ASP A 400 -19.26 -7.01 -22.66
N LYS A 401 -18.57 -7.56 -21.65
CA LYS A 401 -19.09 -8.58 -20.74
C LYS A 401 -19.69 -9.78 -21.49
N SER A 402 -19.09 -10.14 -22.61
CA SER A 402 -19.58 -11.24 -23.44
C SER A 402 -18.44 -12.09 -24.00
N VAL A 403 -18.70 -13.37 -24.23
CA VAL A 403 -17.75 -14.35 -24.74
C VAL A 403 -18.30 -15.01 -25.99
N VAL A 404 -17.48 -15.09 -27.04
CA VAL A 404 -17.76 -15.85 -28.26
C VAL A 404 -16.82 -17.06 -28.31
N PRO A 405 -17.32 -18.30 -28.26
CA PRO A 405 -16.49 -19.49 -28.38
C PRO A 405 -15.82 -19.59 -29.76
N VAL A 406 -14.65 -20.23 -29.81
CA VAL A 406 -13.94 -20.50 -31.07
C VAL A 406 -14.84 -21.31 -32.01
N GLY A 407 -14.96 -20.86 -33.25
CA GLY A 407 -15.79 -21.50 -34.27
C GLY A 407 -17.30 -21.29 -34.09
N SER A 408 -17.72 -20.35 -33.23
CA SER A 408 -19.12 -19.95 -33.05
C SER A 408 -19.31 -18.47 -33.36
N ASN A 409 -20.52 -18.10 -33.83
CA ASN A 409 -20.96 -16.71 -33.94
C ASN A 409 -21.90 -16.30 -32.79
N GLN A 410 -22.19 -17.23 -31.87
CA GLN A 410 -23.08 -16.98 -30.76
C GLN A 410 -22.29 -16.33 -29.60
N SER A 411 -22.72 -15.13 -29.22
CA SER A 411 -22.21 -14.44 -28.03
C SER A 411 -22.99 -14.82 -26.79
N TYR A 412 -22.28 -15.02 -25.67
CA TYR A 412 -22.85 -15.32 -24.36
C TYR A 412 -22.45 -14.23 -23.37
N GLN A 413 -23.44 -13.63 -22.70
CA GLN A 413 -23.18 -12.67 -21.63
C GLN A 413 -22.56 -13.38 -20.42
N VAL A 414 -21.56 -12.75 -19.83
CA VAL A 414 -20.84 -13.25 -18.65
C VAL A 414 -20.63 -12.13 -17.65
N ASP A 415 -20.81 -12.46 -16.37
CA ASP A 415 -20.62 -11.55 -15.25
C ASP A 415 -19.65 -12.18 -14.27
N CYS A 416 -18.36 -12.05 -14.55
CA CYS A 416 -17.28 -12.56 -13.70
C CYS A 416 -16.48 -11.39 -13.11
N GLN A 417 -16.07 -11.55 -11.85
CA GLN A 417 -15.11 -10.67 -11.21
C GLN A 417 -13.70 -11.15 -11.59
N ILE A 418 -12.86 -10.23 -12.06
CA ILE A 418 -11.56 -10.57 -12.62
C ILE A 418 -10.47 -10.29 -11.60
N ILE A 419 -9.63 -11.31 -11.38
CA ILE A 419 -8.40 -11.16 -10.62
C ILE A 419 -7.26 -11.70 -11.48
N ALA A 420 -6.27 -10.87 -11.77
CA ALA A 420 -5.08 -11.26 -12.49
C ALA A 420 -3.87 -11.27 -11.54
N ALA A 421 -2.90 -12.14 -11.80
CA ALA A 421 -1.66 -12.22 -11.05
C ALA A 421 -0.47 -12.40 -11.99
N THR A 422 0.68 -11.82 -11.62
CA THR A 422 1.95 -12.06 -12.32
C THR A 422 3.16 -11.71 -11.45
N HIS A 423 4.29 -12.33 -11.74
CA HIS A 423 5.60 -11.92 -11.22
C HIS A 423 6.38 -10.98 -12.16
N LYS A 424 5.93 -10.82 -13.42
CA LYS A 424 6.62 -9.99 -14.43
C LYS A 424 6.19 -8.52 -14.34
N ASN A 425 7.06 -7.64 -14.80
CA ASN A 425 6.74 -6.21 -14.92
C ASN A 425 5.91 -5.98 -16.21
N LEU A 426 4.60 -5.80 -16.05
CA LEU A 426 3.70 -5.57 -17.18
C LEU A 426 3.99 -4.27 -17.93
N GLU A 427 4.44 -3.20 -17.25
CA GLU A 427 4.76 -1.92 -17.91
C GLU A 427 5.93 -2.09 -18.89
N GLN A 428 6.94 -2.88 -18.51
CA GLN A 428 8.05 -3.22 -19.41
C GLN A 428 7.59 -4.07 -20.60
N LEU A 429 6.71 -5.06 -20.36
CA LEU A 429 6.17 -5.89 -21.45
C LEU A 429 5.27 -5.10 -22.41
N VAL A 430 4.59 -4.07 -21.92
CA VAL A 430 3.86 -3.11 -22.76
C VAL A 430 4.83 -2.31 -23.62
N ALA A 431 5.93 -1.84 -23.04
CA ALA A 431 6.96 -1.09 -23.78
C ALA A 431 7.65 -1.95 -24.86
N THR A 432 7.83 -3.25 -24.64
CA THR A 432 8.41 -4.18 -25.63
C THR A 432 7.39 -4.74 -26.64
N GLY A 433 6.10 -4.44 -26.47
CA GLY A 433 5.02 -4.95 -27.34
C GLY A 433 4.62 -6.40 -27.09
N GLU A 434 5.11 -7.03 -26.02
CA GLU A 434 4.75 -8.39 -25.60
C GLU A 434 3.43 -8.45 -24.82
N PHE A 435 2.97 -7.30 -24.32
CA PHE A 435 1.67 -7.15 -23.65
C PHE A 435 0.92 -5.93 -24.18
N ARG A 436 -0.38 -6.06 -24.41
CA ARG A 436 -1.17 -4.94 -24.95
C ARG A 436 -1.44 -3.88 -23.89
N GLN A 437 -1.23 -2.62 -24.28
CA GLN A 437 -1.44 -1.46 -23.41
C GLN A 437 -2.90 -1.30 -22.95
N ASP A 438 -3.85 -1.54 -23.85
CA ASP A 438 -5.29 -1.44 -23.58
C ASP A 438 -5.77 -2.46 -22.54
N LEU A 439 -5.32 -3.70 -22.65
CA LEU A 439 -5.57 -4.75 -21.67
C LEU A 439 -4.94 -4.43 -20.32
N PHE A 440 -3.70 -3.91 -20.32
CA PHE A 440 -3.02 -3.51 -19.09
C PHE A 440 -3.85 -2.50 -18.29
N TYR A 441 -4.31 -1.42 -18.91
CA TYR A 441 -5.13 -0.42 -18.21
C TYR A 441 -6.47 -0.97 -17.71
N ARG A 442 -7.06 -1.95 -18.41
CA ARG A 442 -8.32 -2.58 -17.98
C ARG A 442 -8.14 -3.55 -16.81
N LEU A 443 -6.98 -4.20 -16.72
CA LEU A 443 -6.62 -5.08 -15.60
C LEU A 443 -6.09 -4.30 -14.39
N ASN A 444 -5.42 -3.17 -14.62
CA ASN A 444 -4.83 -2.31 -13.59
C ASN A 444 -5.87 -1.42 -12.88
N GLY A 445 -6.97 -2.02 -12.43
CA GLY A 445 -8.00 -1.31 -11.66
C GLY A 445 -7.53 -1.02 -10.24
N LEU A 446 -7.21 -2.07 -9.48
CA LEU A 446 -6.44 -1.99 -8.24
C LEU A 446 -5.26 -2.96 -8.32
N ALA A 447 -4.04 -2.41 -8.31
CA ALA A 447 -2.81 -3.19 -8.26
C ALA A 447 -2.15 -3.11 -6.88
N PHE A 448 -1.65 -4.24 -6.40
CA PHE A 448 -0.84 -4.31 -5.20
C PHE A 448 0.20 -5.42 -5.31
N THR A 449 1.26 -5.32 -4.51
CA THR A 449 2.36 -6.27 -4.53
C THR A 449 2.40 -7.06 -3.23
N LEU A 450 2.35 -8.39 -3.32
CA LEU A 450 2.64 -9.27 -2.20
C LEU A 450 4.16 -9.36 -2.01
N PRO A 451 4.69 -9.06 -0.81
CA PRO A 451 6.11 -9.11 -0.55
C PRO A 451 6.64 -10.54 -0.61
N SER A 452 7.90 -10.70 -1.03
CA SER A 452 8.62 -11.97 -0.88
C SER A 452 8.84 -12.29 0.60
N LEU A 453 8.97 -13.58 0.92
CA LEU A 453 9.10 -14.07 2.28
C LEU A 453 10.30 -13.42 2.98
N GLN A 454 11.40 -13.16 2.27
CA GLN A 454 12.56 -12.45 2.78
C GLN A 454 12.23 -11.11 3.45
N HIS A 455 11.31 -10.34 2.85
CA HIS A 455 10.97 -8.97 3.26
C HIS A 455 9.77 -8.89 4.21
N ARG A 456 9.25 -10.04 4.63
CA ARG A 456 8.14 -10.15 5.58
C ARG A 456 8.62 -10.04 7.01
N GLN A 457 7.89 -9.29 7.84
CA GLN A 457 8.16 -9.15 9.28
C GLN A 457 7.45 -10.24 10.11
N ASP A 458 6.47 -10.94 9.51
CA ASP A 458 5.66 -11.97 10.16
C ASP A 458 6.21 -13.41 9.98
N LYS A 459 7.48 -13.56 9.58
CA LYS A 459 8.10 -14.88 9.29
C LYS A 459 7.91 -15.88 10.42
N HIS A 460 8.18 -15.48 11.66
CA HIS A 460 8.10 -16.39 12.82
C HIS A 460 6.68 -16.98 12.96
N ALA A 461 5.67 -16.11 13.02
CA ALA A 461 4.27 -16.52 13.15
C ALA A 461 3.79 -17.33 11.93
N LEU A 462 4.26 -17.00 10.73
CA LEU A 462 3.96 -17.77 9.52
C LEU A 462 4.58 -19.17 9.54
N ILE A 463 5.84 -19.30 9.98
CA ILE A 463 6.55 -20.58 10.11
C ILE A 463 5.82 -21.47 11.11
N GLU A 464 5.46 -20.93 12.28
CA GLU A 464 4.66 -21.67 13.28
C GLU A 464 3.31 -22.11 12.73
N HIS A 465 2.61 -21.24 12.01
CA HIS A 465 1.32 -21.57 11.43
C HIS A 465 1.42 -22.69 10.40
N ILE A 466 2.40 -22.62 9.49
CA ILE A 466 2.62 -23.67 8.48
C ILE A 466 3.06 -24.98 9.14
N HIS A 467 3.90 -24.93 10.18
CA HIS A 467 4.32 -26.12 10.91
C HIS A 467 3.14 -26.80 11.60
N ARG A 468 2.27 -26.03 12.26
CA ARG A 468 1.06 -26.54 12.93
C ARG A 468 0.07 -27.24 11.98
N LYS A 469 0.16 -26.99 10.67
CA LYS A 469 -0.65 -27.68 9.65
C LYS A 469 -0.19 -29.13 9.41
N TYR A 470 1.08 -29.44 9.69
CA TYR A 470 1.70 -30.74 9.40
C TYR A 470 2.20 -31.46 10.65
N ALA A 471 2.38 -30.75 11.76
CA ALA A 471 2.74 -31.33 13.04
C ALA A 471 1.71 -32.37 13.50
N GLU A 472 2.20 -33.52 13.94
CA GLU A 472 1.42 -34.49 14.72
C GLU A 472 1.63 -34.14 16.21
N ASP A 473 0.57 -34.13 17.01
CA ASP A 473 0.55 -33.75 18.43
C ASP A 473 1.08 -32.31 18.75
N GLU A 474 1.48 -32.06 20.01
CA GLU A 474 2.04 -30.77 20.48
C GLU A 474 3.52 -30.59 20.07
N GLN A 475 3.91 -31.07 18.89
CA GLN A 475 5.27 -30.89 18.38
C GLN A 475 5.61 -29.39 18.25
N THR A 476 6.81 -29.01 18.69
CA THR A 476 7.31 -27.62 18.64
C THR A 476 8.55 -27.48 17.79
N ILE A 477 8.89 -26.28 17.32
CA ILE A 477 10.15 -26.02 16.61
C ILE A 477 11.21 -25.61 17.62
N CYS A 478 12.42 -26.19 17.54
CA CYS A 478 13.49 -25.78 18.44
C CYS A 478 13.90 -24.31 18.19
N PRO A 479 14.18 -23.50 19.23
CA PRO A 479 14.49 -22.08 19.07
C PRO A 479 15.68 -21.79 18.12
N HIS A 480 16.65 -22.71 18.09
CA HIS A 480 17.79 -22.61 17.18
C HIS A 480 17.37 -22.74 15.72
N LEU A 481 16.57 -23.77 15.38
CA LEU A 481 16.05 -23.97 14.04
C LEU A 481 15.14 -22.80 13.62
N MET A 482 14.26 -22.33 14.51
CA MET A 482 13.40 -21.18 14.24
C MET A 482 14.20 -19.92 13.85
N SER A 483 15.32 -19.68 14.54
CA SER A 483 16.21 -18.56 14.22
C SER A 483 16.82 -18.69 12.82
N LEU A 484 17.28 -19.89 12.46
CA LEU A 484 17.81 -20.18 11.12
C LEU A 484 16.75 -20.02 10.03
N LEU A 485 15.54 -20.53 10.25
CA LEU A 485 14.42 -20.41 9.31
C LEU A 485 14.01 -18.94 9.12
N CYS A 486 14.04 -18.11 10.16
CA CYS A 486 13.77 -16.67 10.05
C CYS A 486 14.87 -15.91 9.28
N ALA A 487 16.13 -16.33 9.42
CA ALA A 487 17.29 -15.69 8.79
C ALA A 487 17.45 -16.04 7.30
N TYR A 488 16.97 -17.20 6.87
CA TYR A 488 17.07 -17.64 5.47
C TYR A 488 16.27 -16.74 4.51
N SER A 489 16.78 -16.60 3.28
CA SER A 489 16.19 -15.74 2.25
C SER A 489 14.95 -16.34 1.59
N TRP A 490 14.84 -17.67 1.56
CA TRP A 490 13.74 -18.41 0.92
C TRP A 490 13.52 -18.03 -0.55
N PRO A 491 14.44 -18.42 -1.47
CA PRO A 491 14.30 -18.11 -2.90
C PRO A 491 13.00 -18.67 -3.52
N GLY A 492 12.46 -19.77 -3.00
CA GLY A 492 11.16 -20.32 -3.40
C GLY A 492 9.98 -19.82 -2.56
N ASN A 493 10.19 -18.78 -1.75
CA ASN A 493 9.19 -18.13 -0.90
C ASN A 493 8.41 -19.14 -0.03
N ILE A 494 7.11 -18.95 0.14
CA ILE A 494 6.24 -19.78 1.00
C ILE A 494 6.16 -21.20 0.47
N ARG A 495 6.31 -21.42 -0.85
CA ARG A 495 6.27 -22.76 -1.45
C ARG A 495 7.44 -23.63 -1.01
N GLU A 496 8.64 -23.07 -0.95
CA GLU A 496 9.83 -23.78 -0.44
C GLU A 496 9.70 -24.04 1.07
N LEU A 497 9.25 -23.05 1.84
CA LEU A 497 9.01 -23.18 3.28
C LEU A 497 7.98 -24.25 3.61
N ASP A 498 6.82 -24.24 2.95
CA ASP A 498 5.74 -25.22 3.15
C ASP A 498 6.22 -26.65 2.85
N ASN A 499 6.99 -26.83 1.77
CA ASN A 499 7.56 -28.13 1.44
C ASN A 499 8.60 -28.59 2.48
N LEU A 500 9.47 -27.69 2.94
CA LEU A 500 10.45 -28.02 3.98
C LEU A 500 9.75 -28.43 5.28
N LEU A 501 8.82 -27.61 5.79
CA LEU A 501 8.15 -27.88 7.06
C LEU A 501 7.31 -29.16 6.99
N LYS A 502 6.67 -29.43 5.85
CA LYS A 502 5.96 -30.68 5.62
C LYS A 502 6.90 -31.89 5.70
N VAL A 503 8.05 -31.85 5.02
CA VAL A 503 9.01 -32.96 5.03
C VAL A 503 9.64 -33.12 6.42
N ALA A 504 10.03 -32.02 7.05
CA ALA A 504 10.70 -32.03 8.33
C ALA A 504 9.76 -32.52 9.46
N ALA A 505 8.49 -32.09 9.47
CA ALA A 505 7.49 -32.57 10.42
C ALA A 505 7.24 -34.09 10.26
N LEU A 506 7.18 -34.59 9.03
CA LEU A 506 7.06 -36.04 8.76
C LEU A 506 8.28 -36.85 9.19
N LEU A 507 9.49 -36.28 9.11
CA LEU A 507 10.71 -36.93 9.58
C LEU A 507 10.82 -36.92 11.11
N ALA A 508 10.15 -35.99 11.77
CA ALA A 508 10.11 -35.83 13.22
C ALA A 508 8.83 -36.41 13.86
N SER A 509 8.07 -37.27 13.17
CA SER A 509 6.73 -37.71 13.59
C SER A 509 6.67 -38.31 15.01
N ASP A 510 7.77 -38.90 15.49
CA ASP A 510 7.87 -39.49 16.83
C ASP A 510 8.59 -38.58 17.85
N GLU A 511 8.95 -37.36 17.46
CA GLU A 511 9.73 -36.43 18.27
C GLU A 511 8.92 -35.18 18.67
N PRO A 512 8.96 -34.77 19.96
CA PRO A 512 8.23 -33.61 20.44
C PRO A 512 8.79 -32.28 19.94
N GLN A 513 9.98 -32.30 19.32
CA GLN A 513 10.65 -31.10 18.86
C GLN A 513 11.33 -31.27 17.50
N LEU A 514 11.00 -30.36 16.58
CA LEU A 514 11.64 -30.24 15.28
C LEU A 514 13.03 -29.59 15.42
N THR A 515 14.07 -30.35 15.13
CA THR A 515 15.48 -29.92 15.16
C THR A 515 16.10 -29.87 13.76
N LEU A 516 17.33 -29.35 13.64
CA LEU A 516 18.05 -29.26 12.37
C LEU A 516 18.29 -30.62 11.70
N GLU A 517 18.33 -31.71 12.48
CA GLU A 517 18.57 -33.08 11.99
C GLU A 517 17.42 -33.59 11.11
N HIS A 518 16.22 -33.03 11.29
CA HIS A 518 15.03 -33.35 10.50
C HIS A 518 14.93 -32.55 9.20
N VAL A 519 15.83 -31.57 9.00
CA VAL A 519 15.86 -30.78 7.77
C VAL A 519 16.68 -31.52 6.71
N PRO A 520 16.20 -31.66 5.46
CA PRO A 520 16.96 -32.30 4.39
C PRO A 520 18.37 -31.70 4.24
N SER A 521 19.38 -32.56 4.12
CA SER A 521 20.81 -32.20 4.22
C SER A 521 21.24 -31.04 3.32
N HIS A 522 20.73 -30.96 2.09
CA HIS A 522 21.00 -29.84 1.18
C HIS A 522 20.57 -28.50 1.79
N LEU A 523 19.38 -28.42 2.40
CA LEU A 523 18.86 -27.18 2.98
C LEU A 523 19.44 -26.92 4.37
N ALA A 524 19.73 -27.97 5.14
CA ALA A 524 20.45 -27.85 6.41
C ALA A 524 21.82 -27.18 6.22
N GLN A 525 22.57 -27.53 5.15
CA GLN A 525 23.84 -26.89 4.78
C GLN A 525 23.69 -25.40 4.47
N HIS A 526 22.67 -25.01 3.69
CA HIS A 526 22.39 -23.59 3.39
C HIS A 526 21.94 -22.80 4.62
N LEU A 527 21.21 -23.42 5.54
CA LEU A 527 20.81 -22.80 6.80
C LEU A 527 22.01 -22.59 7.73
N THR A 528 22.96 -23.53 7.77
CA THR A 528 24.16 -23.43 8.64
C THR A 528 25.27 -22.56 8.07
N SER A 529 25.40 -22.42 6.75
CA SER A 529 26.39 -21.52 6.14
C SER A 529 26.15 -20.05 6.52
N LEU A 530 24.88 -19.63 6.64
CA LEU A 530 24.48 -18.29 7.09
C LEU A 530 24.81 -18.02 8.58
N ALA A 531 24.90 -19.07 9.40
CA ALA A 531 25.29 -18.94 10.81
C ALA A 531 26.81 -18.68 10.96
N HIS A 532 27.63 -19.20 10.03
CA HIS A 532 29.08 -19.03 10.04
C HIS A 532 29.52 -17.66 9.49
N ASP A 533 28.79 -17.09 8.52
CA ASP A 533 29.08 -15.74 8.00
C ASP A 533 28.78 -14.62 9.03
N ASN A 534 27.80 -14.82 9.92
CA ASN A 534 27.44 -13.84 10.95
C ASN A 534 28.36 -13.86 12.19
N GLN A 535 29.20 -14.90 12.38
CA GLN A 535 30.15 -14.97 13.49
C GLN A 535 31.55 -14.43 13.16
N HIS A 536 31.84 -14.12 11.90
CA HIS A 536 33.17 -13.64 11.47
C HIS A 536 33.30 -12.12 11.22
N GLN A 537 32.26 -11.31 11.44
CA GLN A 537 32.33 -9.84 11.29
C GLN A 537 32.92 -9.09 12.50
N LEU A 538 34.04 -9.56 13.05
CA LEU A 538 34.82 -8.82 14.06
C LEU A 538 36.33 -8.75 13.77
N ILE A 539 36.82 -9.17 12.60
CA ILE A 539 38.25 -9.01 12.26
C ILE A 539 38.40 -8.47 10.84
N THR A 540 38.91 -7.22 10.78
CA THR A 540 39.53 -6.40 9.71
C THR A 540 39.30 -6.72 8.21
N PRO A 541 39.12 -5.69 7.36
CA PRO A 541 38.98 -5.85 5.92
C PRO A 541 40.34 -5.96 5.22
N ASP A 542 40.63 -7.11 4.60
CA ASP A 542 41.38 -7.14 3.33
C ASP A 542 41.38 -8.53 2.65
N ALA A 543 41.15 -8.51 1.33
CA ALA A 543 41.20 -9.62 0.35
C ALA A 543 40.16 -10.76 0.57
N ILE A 544 39.37 -11.20 -0.40
CA ILE A 544 39.74 -11.80 -1.68
C ILE A 544 38.50 -11.79 -2.61
N LYS A 545 38.68 -11.34 -3.86
CA LYS A 545 37.74 -11.58 -4.97
C LYS A 545 38.01 -12.95 -5.59
N GLY A 546 36.93 -13.73 -5.78
CA GLY A 546 36.80 -14.72 -6.86
C GLY A 546 37.15 -16.17 -6.53
N SER A 547 36.14 -17.05 -6.51
CA SER A 547 36.16 -18.47 -6.95
C SER A 547 35.12 -19.33 -6.21
N ALA A 548 33.82 -19.18 -6.50
CA ALA A 548 32.78 -20.05 -5.89
C ALA A 548 31.81 -20.68 -6.90
N ASN A 549 31.85 -20.30 -8.19
CA ASN A 549 30.84 -20.73 -9.17
C ASN A 549 31.24 -21.96 -10.03
N SER A 550 32.48 -22.44 -9.96
CA SER A 550 32.94 -23.60 -10.74
C SER A 550 32.71 -24.95 -10.03
N ASP A 551 32.82 -25.01 -8.70
CA ASP A 551 32.87 -26.29 -7.97
C ASP A 551 31.51 -26.95 -7.73
N LEU A 552 30.42 -26.18 -7.72
CA LEU A 552 29.05 -26.71 -7.51
C LEU A 552 28.50 -27.46 -8.74
N ARG A 553 28.93 -27.09 -9.96
CA ARG A 553 28.45 -27.75 -11.18
C ARG A 553 29.12 -29.11 -11.39
N SER A 554 30.43 -29.19 -11.16
CA SER A 554 31.18 -30.45 -11.27
C SER A 554 30.72 -31.49 -10.24
N THR A 555 30.50 -31.08 -8.99
CA THR A 555 30.08 -32.00 -7.90
C THR A 555 28.68 -32.62 -8.13
N VAL A 556 27.74 -31.83 -8.66
CA VAL A 556 26.39 -32.31 -8.98
C VAL A 556 26.41 -33.26 -10.19
N GLU A 557 27.29 -33.02 -11.16
CA GLU A 557 27.46 -33.88 -12.33
C GLU A 557 28.12 -35.22 -11.95
N GLU A 558 29.11 -35.21 -11.06
CA GLU A 558 29.74 -36.43 -10.52
C GLU A 558 28.76 -37.28 -9.71
N THR A 559 27.97 -36.65 -8.83
CA THR A 559 26.99 -37.36 -8.00
C THR A 559 25.89 -38.01 -8.85
N LEU A 560 25.46 -37.35 -9.93
CA LEU A 560 24.51 -37.89 -10.89
C LEU A 560 25.08 -39.10 -11.65
N LEU A 561 26.34 -39.02 -12.10
CA LEU A 561 27.05 -40.10 -12.77
C LEU A 561 27.24 -41.33 -11.86
N GLN A 562 27.70 -41.11 -10.63
CA GLN A 562 27.90 -42.18 -9.64
C GLN A 562 26.58 -42.87 -9.29
N THR A 563 25.50 -42.10 -9.06
CA THR A 563 24.19 -42.67 -8.74
C THR A 563 23.58 -43.41 -9.94
N TYR A 564 23.78 -42.90 -11.15
CA TYR A 564 23.33 -43.57 -12.38
C TYR A 564 24.06 -44.89 -12.63
N GLN A 565 25.38 -44.93 -12.41
CA GLN A 565 26.20 -46.14 -12.52
C GLN A 565 25.86 -47.16 -11.43
N ALA A 566 25.71 -46.73 -10.17
CA ALA A 566 25.31 -47.59 -9.05
C ALA A 566 23.93 -48.23 -9.26
N ASN A 567 23.04 -47.57 -10.02
CA ASN A 567 21.73 -48.09 -10.40
C ASN A 567 21.70 -48.81 -11.76
N GLN A 568 22.87 -49.19 -12.30
CA GLN A 568 23.02 -49.93 -13.57
C GLN A 568 22.28 -49.27 -14.75
N GLY A 569 22.28 -47.94 -14.80
CA GLY A 569 21.63 -47.20 -15.89
C GLY A 569 20.11 -47.03 -15.76
N ASN A 570 19.49 -47.44 -14.65
CA ASN A 570 18.05 -47.29 -14.45
C ASN A 570 17.67 -45.85 -14.07
N ILE A 571 17.22 -45.08 -15.07
CA ILE A 571 16.84 -43.67 -14.94
C ILE A 571 15.69 -43.47 -13.94
N SER A 572 14.75 -44.43 -13.88
CA SER A 572 13.58 -44.33 -12.99
C SER A 572 13.96 -44.49 -11.52
N LYS A 573 14.90 -45.39 -11.21
CA LYS A 573 15.45 -45.54 -9.85
C LYS A 573 16.36 -44.38 -9.48
N THR A 574 17.22 -43.95 -10.40
CA THR A 574 18.11 -42.79 -10.24
C THR A 574 17.31 -41.51 -9.95
N SER A 575 16.17 -41.32 -10.63
CA SER A 575 15.23 -40.21 -10.42
C SER A 575 14.58 -40.23 -9.03
N ARG A 576 14.22 -41.41 -8.52
CA ARG A 576 13.65 -41.56 -7.18
C ARG A 576 14.68 -41.31 -6.08
N ILE A 577 15.92 -41.80 -6.27
CA ILE A 577 17.00 -41.65 -5.30
C ILE A 577 17.49 -40.20 -5.23
N LEU A 578 17.64 -39.54 -6.38
CA LEU A 578 18.10 -38.15 -6.43
C LEU A 578 16.99 -37.13 -6.22
N GLY A 579 15.71 -37.55 -6.18
CA GLY A 579 14.57 -36.63 -6.07
C GLY A 579 14.39 -35.68 -7.26
N ILE A 580 15.07 -35.95 -8.38
CA ILE A 580 15.06 -35.12 -9.59
C ILE A 580 14.14 -35.78 -10.63
N SER A 581 13.35 -34.98 -11.36
CA SER A 581 12.46 -35.51 -12.41
C SER A 581 13.24 -36.30 -13.47
N ARG A 582 12.63 -37.36 -14.01
CA ARG A 582 13.24 -38.19 -15.07
C ARG A 582 13.70 -37.35 -16.27
N ASN A 583 12.93 -36.33 -16.65
CA ASN A 583 13.24 -35.42 -17.77
C ASN A 583 14.47 -34.54 -17.50
N THR A 584 14.74 -34.19 -16.24
CA THR A 584 15.92 -33.40 -15.86
C THR A 584 17.18 -34.27 -15.87
N ILE A 585 17.09 -35.52 -15.40
CA ILE A 585 18.19 -36.49 -15.49
C ILE A 585 18.48 -36.82 -16.96
N TYR A 586 17.44 -37.00 -17.79
CA TYR A 586 17.61 -37.28 -19.22
C TYR A 586 18.33 -36.15 -19.95
N ARG A 587 17.94 -34.89 -19.70
CA ARG A 587 18.61 -33.70 -20.28
C ARG A 587 20.08 -33.60 -19.85
N LYS A 588 20.38 -33.86 -18.56
CA LYS A 588 21.74 -33.79 -18.02
C LYS A 588 22.64 -34.93 -18.53
N LEU A 589 22.13 -36.16 -18.61
CA LEU A 589 22.90 -37.29 -19.16
C LEU A 589 23.15 -37.13 -20.68
N LYS A 590 22.23 -36.49 -21.40
CA LYS A 590 22.39 -36.15 -22.82
C LYS A 590 23.41 -35.04 -23.04
N SER A 591 23.41 -33.99 -22.20
CA SER A 591 24.45 -32.95 -22.27
C SER A 591 25.84 -33.46 -21.91
N LEU A 592 25.93 -34.52 -21.09
CA LEU A 592 27.17 -35.22 -20.74
C LEU A 592 27.59 -36.32 -21.74
N GLY A 593 26.80 -36.55 -22.80
CA GLY A 593 27.14 -37.52 -23.87
C GLY A 593 26.96 -39.00 -23.51
N ILE A 594 26.27 -39.32 -22.41
CA ILE A 594 26.10 -40.70 -21.90
C ILE A 594 24.88 -41.40 -22.52
N LEU A 595 23.86 -40.62 -22.91
CA LEU A 595 22.68 -41.08 -23.62
C LEU A 595 22.62 -40.37 -24.98
N GLN A 596 22.33 -41.13 -26.06
CA GLN A 596 22.10 -40.56 -27.40
C GLN A 596 20.78 -39.80 -27.50
#